data_AF-A0A2D7BW76-F1
#
_entry.id   AF-A0A2D7BW76-F1
#
_cell.length_a   1.000
_cell.length_b   1.000
_cell.length_c   1.000
_cell.angle_alpha   90.00
_cell.angle_beta   90.00
_cell.angle_gamma   90.00
#
_symmetry.space_group_name_H-M   'P 1'
#
loop_
_entity.id
_entity.type
_entity.pdbx_description
1 polymer ?
#
loop_
_entity_poly.entity_id
_entity_poly.type
_entity_poly.pdbx_seq_one_letter_code
_entity_poly.pdbx_strand_id
1 'polypeptide(L)' 'MSLKGKNQKFKVLRGEGETAELEDYDLELDEGMVVLDCMHRIQYEQEPDLAVRWNCK' A
#
# COMPACT_ATOMS: atom_id res chain seq x y z
N MET A 1 -12.27 14.96 9.90
CA MET A 1 -10.92 15.19 10.44
C MET A 1 -9.94 14.69 9.39
N SER A 2 -8.93 15.50 9.03
CA SER A 2 -7.93 15.11 8.03
C SER A 2 -7.04 13.99 8.58
N LEU A 3 -6.66 13.03 7.73
CA LEU A 3 -5.74 11.93 8.07
C LEU A 3 -4.28 12.26 7.75
N LYS A 4 -4.01 13.49 7.27
CA LYS A 4 -2.67 13.95 6.90
C LYS A 4 -1.68 13.84 8.05
N GLY A 5 -0.49 13.32 7.78
CA GLY A 5 0.60 13.12 8.75
C GLY A 5 0.36 11.96 9.72
N LYS A 6 -0.72 11.18 9.55
CA LYS A 6 -0.93 9.98 10.36
C LYS A 6 -0.12 8.83 9.76
N ASN A 7 0.70 8.18 10.58
CA ASN A 7 1.31 6.91 10.20
C ASN A 7 0.26 5.79 10.31
N GLN A 8 0.04 5.06 9.21
CA GLN A 8 -0.97 4.03 9.08
C GLN A 8 -0.32 2.73 8.61
N LYS A 9 -0.57 1.66 9.36
CA LYS A 9 -0.19 0.31 9.00
C LYS A 9 -1.20 -0.30 8.03
N PHE A 10 -0.71 -0.84 6.92
CA PHE A 10 -1.44 -1.58 5.90
C PHE A 10 -1.01 -3.04 5.91
N LYS A 11 -1.98 -3.95 5.76
CA LYS A 11 -1.71 -5.37 5.54
C LYS A 11 -1.94 -5.69 4.07
N VAL A 12 -0.89 -6.06 3.36
CA VAL A 12 -0.95 -6.37 1.92
C VAL A 12 -0.64 -7.84 1.72
N LEU A 13 -1.45 -8.52 0.92
CA LEU A 13 -1.22 -9.91 0.57
C LEU A 13 -0.05 -10.01 -0.42
N ARG A 14 0.94 -10.81 -0.08
CA ARG A 14 2.17 -11.03 -0.85
C ARG A 14 2.31 -12.51 -1.17
N GLY A 15 3.05 -12.82 -2.24
CA GLY A 15 3.21 -14.18 -2.74
C GLY A 15 2.05 -14.68 -3.60
N GLU A 16 2.10 -15.95 -3.99
CA GLU A 16 1.15 -16.58 -4.89
C GLU A 16 0.58 -17.88 -4.30
N GLY A 17 -0.70 -18.15 -4.55
CA GLY A 17 -1.33 -19.42 -4.17
C GLY A 17 -1.29 -19.70 -2.66
N GLU A 18 -0.85 -20.90 -2.29
CA GLU A 18 -0.83 -21.38 -0.89
C GLU A 18 0.30 -20.77 -0.05
N THR A 19 1.29 -20.16 -0.68
CA THR A 19 2.39 -19.47 0.04
C THR A 19 2.09 -17.99 0.26
N ALA A 20 0.88 -17.53 -0.08
CA ALA A 20 0.54 -16.13 0.07
C ALA A 20 0.33 -15.77 1.55
N GLU A 21 0.92 -14.66 1.99
CA GLU A 21 0.86 -14.18 3.37
C GLU A 21 0.56 -12.68 3.47
N LEU A 22 0.01 -12.25 4.61
CA LEU A 22 -0.23 -10.84 4.87
C LEU A 22 0.99 -10.21 5.51
N GLU A 23 1.62 -9.30 4.78
CA GLU A 23 2.75 -8.51 5.26
C GLU A 23 2.30 -7.10 5.67
N ASP A 24 2.96 -6.56 6.70
CA ASP A 24 2.67 -5.23 7.26
C ASP A 24 3.57 -4.16 6.63
N TYR A 25 2.97 -3.07 6.16
CA TYR A 25 3.66 -1.88 5.64
C TYR A 25 3.18 -0.62 6.35
N ASP A 26 4.10 0.18 6.86
CA ASP A 26 3.80 1.45 7.51
C ASP A 26 4.00 2.61 6.52
N LEU A 27 3.01 3.50 6.45
CA LEU A 27 3.03 4.69 5.59
C LEU A 27 2.48 5.92 6.30
N GLU A 28 3.14 7.06 6.12
CA GLU A 28 2.57 8.36 6.45
C GLU A 28 1.56 8.78 5.38
N LEU A 29 0.34 9.09 5.81
CA LEU A 29 -0.75 9.48 4.93
C LEU A 29 -0.68 10.96 4.58
N ASP A 30 -0.89 11.28 3.30
CA ASP A 30 -1.03 12.65 2.81
C ASP A 30 -2.49 13.02 2.54
N GLU A 31 -2.72 14.32 2.36
CA GLU A 31 -4.04 14.86 2.08
C GLU A 31 -4.54 14.44 0.69
N GLY A 32 -5.75 13.87 0.65
CA GLY A 32 -6.38 13.42 -0.60
C GLY A 32 -5.86 12.06 -1.11
N MET A 33 -4.95 11.39 -0.40
CA MET A 33 -4.51 10.04 -0.77
C MET A 33 -5.67 9.05 -0.71
N VAL A 34 -5.80 8.26 -1.77
CA VAL A 34 -6.63 7.06 -1.80
C VAL A 34 -5.78 5.81 -1.58
N VAL A 35 -6.42 4.66 -1.34
CA VAL A 35 -5.71 3.39 -1.12
C VAL A 35 -4.77 3.04 -2.27
N LEU A 36 -5.14 3.37 -3.52
CA LEU A 36 -4.28 3.18 -4.68
C LEU A 36 -2.97 3.98 -4.58
N ASP A 37 -3.01 5.20 -4.04
CA ASP A 37 -1.80 6.00 -3.80
C ASP A 37 -0.89 5.32 -2.77
N CYS A 38 -1.49 4.75 -1.73
CA CYS A 38 -0.76 4.01 -0.70
C CYS A 38 -0.08 2.77 -1.31
N MET A 39 -0.77 2.03 -2.19
CA MET A 39 -0.20 0.86 -2.87
C MET A 39 0.96 1.25 -3.79
N HIS A 40 0.82 2.32 -4.58
CA HIS A 40 1.91 2.82 -5.42
C HIS A 40 3.10 3.31 -4.61
N ARG A 41 2.86 3.90 -3.43
CA ARG A 41 3.93 4.34 -2.55
C ARG A 41 4.70 3.17 -1.94
N ILE A 42 4.00 2.13 -1.45
CA ILE A 42 4.64 0.88 -1.01
C ILE A 42 5.46 0.28 -2.17
N GLN A 43 4.87 0.21 -3.36
CA GLN A 43 5.54 -0.31 -4.55
C GLN A 43 6.82 0.48 -4.89
N TYR A 44 6.78 1.81 -4.81
CA TYR A 44 7.93 2.64 -5.15
C TYR A 44 9.02 2.66 -4.07
N GLU A 45 8.65 2.73 -2.80
CA GLU A 45 9.59 2.97 -1.69
C GLU A 45 10.10 1.70 -1.01
N GLN A 46 9.27 0.64 -0.94
CA GLN A 46 9.52 -0.53 -0.09
C GLN A 46 9.60 -1.83 -0.90
N GLU A 47 8.63 -2.08 -1.79
CA GLU A 47 8.47 -3.36 -2.50
C GLU A 47 8.29 -3.17 -4.02
N PRO A 48 9.38 -2.95 -4.78
CA PRO A 48 9.33 -2.68 -6.21
C PRO A 48 8.74 -3.81 -7.07
N ASP A 49 8.67 -5.02 -6.52
CA ASP A 49 8.08 -6.19 -7.16
C ASP A 49 6.59 -6.39 -6.82
N LEU A 50 5.99 -5.51 -6.01
CA LEU A 50 4.58 -5.58 -5.66
C LEU A 50 3.70 -5.48 -6.91
N ALA A 51 2.99 -6.55 -7.23
CA ALA A 51 2.06 -6.57 -8.34
C ALA A 51 0.71 -5.94 -7.92
N VAL A 52 0.32 -4.85 -8.59
CA VAL A 52 -1.01 -4.26 -8.43
C VAL A 52 -1.61 -4.00 -9.81
N ARG A 53 -2.90 -4.29 -10.00
CA ARG A 53 -3.64 -3.98 -11.23
C ARG A 53 -4.60 -2.85 -10.94
N TRP A 54 -4.50 -1.79 -11.73
CA TRP A 54 -5.40 -0.65 -11.71
C TRP A 54 -5.63 -0.17 -13.14
N ASN A 55 -6.63 0.67 -13.34
CA ASN A 55 -6.90 1.30 -14.63
C ASN A 55 -7.11 2.80 -14.42
N CYS A 56 -8.32 3.18 -14.03
CA CYS A 56 -8.64 4.56 -13.70
C CYS A 56 -8.20 4.87 -12.27
N LYS A 57 -7.70 6.08 -12.06
CA LYS A 57 -7.53 6.70 -10.74
C LYS A 57 -8.63 7.73 -10.53
#